data_AF-A0A0F9HTJ9-F1
#
_entry.id   AF-A0A0F9HTJ9-F1
#
_cell.length_a   1.000
_cell.length_b   1.000
_cell.length_c   1.000
_cell.angle_alpha   90.00
_cell.angle_beta   90.00
_cell.angle_gamma   90.00
#
_symmetry.space_group_name_H-M   'P 1'
#
loop_
_entity.id
_entity.type
_entity.pdbx_description
1 polymer ?
#
loop_
_entity_poly.entity_id
_entity_poly.type
_entity_poly.pdbx_seq_one_letter_code
_entity_poly.pdbx_strand_id
1 'polypeptide(L)'
;MKTKLDKKTKARLKKLGNRFWRLNHLYYILDQDGDRVLFKMNIVQKILYFALWWLNIIPKSRQHGITTFIALFMLDACLFNSNMRCGIIAHKL
;
A
#
# COMPACT_ATOMS: atom_id res chain seq x y z
N MET A 1 -10.08 -20.00 -22.12
CA MET A 1 -11.21 -19.35 -21.44
C MET A 1 -11.02 -17.82 -21.47
N LYS A 2 -11.47 -17.14 -22.54
CA LYS A 2 -11.34 -15.65 -22.65
C LYS A 2 -12.56 -15.01 -21.99
N THR A 3 -12.48 -14.77 -20.69
CA THR A 3 -13.54 -14.06 -19.95
C THR A 3 -13.63 -12.64 -20.49
N LYS A 4 -14.79 -12.28 -21.08
CA LYS A 4 -15.05 -10.90 -21.53
C LYS A 4 -14.94 -9.98 -20.31
N LEU A 5 -13.82 -9.27 -20.20
CA LEU A 5 -13.58 -8.38 -19.08
C LEU A 5 -14.53 -7.18 -19.16
N ASP A 6 -15.33 -6.99 -18.12
CA ASP A 6 -16.28 -5.89 -17.98
C ASP A 6 -15.61 -4.52 -18.25
N LYS A 7 -16.38 -3.57 -18.82
CA LYS A 7 -15.89 -2.24 -19.24
C LYS A 7 -15.26 -1.48 -18.05
N LYS A 8 -15.80 -1.67 -16.84
CA LYS A 8 -15.28 -1.07 -15.60
C LYS A 8 -13.94 -1.69 -15.19
N THR A 9 -13.80 -3.01 -15.34
CA THR A 9 -12.56 -3.72 -15.04
C THR A 9 -11.45 -3.34 -16.02
N LYS A 10 -11.77 -3.15 -17.31
CA LYS A 10 -10.82 -2.59 -18.29
C LYS A 10 -10.34 -1.19 -17.90
N ALA A 11 -11.23 -0.34 -17.40
CA ALA A 11 -10.85 1.00 -16.93
C ALA A 11 -9.94 0.94 -15.69
N ARG A 12 -10.17 -0.01 -14.76
CA ARG A 12 -9.30 -0.24 -13.60
C ARG A 12 -7.94 -0.80 -13.98
N LEU A 13 -7.89 -1.73 -14.95
CA LEU A 13 -6.63 -2.27 -15.48
C LEU A 13 -5.70 -1.16 -15.98
N LYS A 14 -6.23 -0.15 -16.68
CA LYS A 14 -5.43 1.01 -17.12
C LYS A 14 -4.78 1.78 -15.96
N LYS A 15 -5.37 1.75 -14.77
CA LYS A 15 -4.86 2.44 -13.59
C LYS A 15 -3.87 1.62 -12.77
N LEU A 16 -3.66 0.34 -13.10
CA LEU A 16 -2.72 -0.52 -12.39
C LEU A 16 -1.27 -0.05 -12.50
N GLY A 17 -0.90 0.74 -13.51
CA GLY A 17 0.45 1.33 -13.57
C GLY A 17 0.73 2.33 -12.44
N ASN A 18 -0.30 2.94 -11.86
CA ASN A 18 -0.14 3.98 -10.85
C ASN A 18 -0.16 3.40 -9.42
N ARG A 19 1.00 3.35 -8.79
CA ARG A 19 1.17 2.83 -7.41
C ARG A 19 0.33 3.56 -6.37
N PHE A 20 0.27 4.89 -6.42
CA PHE A 20 -0.56 5.67 -5.51
C PHE A 20 -2.04 5.30 -5.64
N TRP A 21 -2.50 5.10 -6.87
CA TRP A 21 -3.86 4.64 -7.13
C TRP A 21 -4.10 3.23 -6.58
N ARG A 22 -3.17 2.29 -6.84
CA ARG A 22 -3.26 0.91 -6.35
C ARG A 22 -3.40 0.85 -4.83
N LEU A 23 -2.50 1.53 -4.12
CA LEU A 23 -2.50 1.56 -2.66
C LEU A 23 -3.85 2.03 -2.10
N ASN A 24 -4.43 3.09 -2.66
CA ASN A 24 -5.69 3.66 -2.19
C ASN A 24 -6.97 2.96 -2.68
N HIS A 25 -6.89 1.91 -3.50
CA HIS A 25 -8.08 1.32 -4.14
C HIS A 25 -8.11 -0.21 -4.17
N LEU A 26 -7.00 -0.89 -3.90
CA LEU A 26 -6.91 -2.35 -4.00
C LEU A 26 -6.79 -3.06 -2.64
N TYR A 27 -6.19 -2.40 -1.65
CA TYR A 27 -5.85 -3.04 -0.38
C TYR A 27 -6.90 -2.76 0.69
N TYR A 28 -7.13 -3.77 1.54
CA TYR A 28 -8.02 -3.69 2.69
C TYR A 28 -7.18 -3.87 3.96
N ILE A 29 -7.60 -3.18 5.01
CA ILE A 29 -7.02 -3.30 6.36
C ILE A 29 -8.14 -3.62 7.35
N LEU A 30 -7.77 -4.06 8.55
CA LEU A 30 -8.69 -4.13 9.67
C LEU A 30 -8.64 -2.82 10.42
N ASP A 31 -9.79 -2.24 10.72
CA ASP A 31 -9.88 -1.08 11.60
C ASP A 31 -9.77 -1.49 13.08
N GLN A 32 -9.85 -0.52 13.99
CA GLN A 32 -9.79 -0.71 15.45
C GLN A 32 -10.91 -1.63 15.96
N ASP A 33 -12.07 -1.58 15.31
CA ASP A 33 -13.22 -2.43 15.62
C ASP A 33 -13.13 -3.83 14.96
N GLY A 34 -12.05 -4.10 14.22
CA GLY A 34 -11.85 -5.36 13.50
C GLY A 34 -12.54 -5.44 12.13
N ASP A 35 -13.20 -4.38 11.70
CA ASP A 35 -13.90 -4.34 10.42
C ASP A 35 -12.94 -4.23 9.23
N ARG A 36 -13.26 -4.99 8.17
CA ARG A 36 -12.48 -4.98 6.92
C ARG A 36 -12.83 -3.73 6.10
N VAL A 37 -12.00 -2.71 6.21
CA VAL A 37 -12.17 -1.43 5.52
C VAL A 37 -11.19 -1.27 4.37
N LEU A 38 -11.59 -0.53 3.33
CA LEU A 38 -10.71 -0.19 2.23
C LEU A 38 -9.62 0.77 2.71
N PHE A 39 -8.36 0.44 2.47
CA PHE A 39 -7.25 1.31 2.86
C PHE A 39 -7.29 2.63 2.09
N LYS A 40 -7.26 3.73 2.84
CA LYS A 40 -7.07 5.09 2.32
C LYS A 40 -5.96 5.75 3.11
N MET A 41 -4.98 6.31 2.40
CA MET A 41 -3.88 6.99 3.06
C MET A 41 -4.39 8.22 3.81
N ASN A 42 -4.00 8.35 5.07
CA ASN A 42 -4.16 9.60 5.81
C ASN A 42 -3.15 10.66 5.34
N ILE A 43 -3.28 11.89 5.84
CA ILE A 43 -2.43 13.02 5.43
C ILE A 43 -0.94 12.73 5.70
N VAL A 44 -0.62 12.20 6.87
CA VAL A 44 0.77 11.85 7.27
C VAL A 44 1.37 10.79 6.34
N GLN A 45 0.60 9.75 6.00
CA GLN A 45 1.01 8.70 5.07
C GLN A 45 1.19 9.22 3.65
N LYS A 46 0.36 10.18 3.20
CA LYS A 46 0.54 10.84 1.90
C LYS A 46 1.82 11.65 1.86
N ILE A 47 2.07 12.48 2.88
CA ILE A 47 3.31 13.26 3.00
C ILE A 47 4.51 12.32 2.93
N LEU A 48 4.48 11.24 3.73
CA LEU A 48 5.52 10.23 3.70
C LEU A 48 5.69 9.63 2.30
N TYR A 49 4.60 9.18 1.66
CA TYR A 49 4.64 8.57 0.32
C TYR A 49 5.32 9.46 -0.73
N PHE A 50 5.02 10.76 -0.74
CA PHE A 50 5.63 11.70 -1.69
C PHE A 50 7.06 12.11 -1.30
N ALA A 51 7.43 11.99 -0.03
CA ALA A 51 8.78 12.26 0.46
C ALA A 51 9.73 11.05 0.37
N LEU A 52 9.22 9.84 0.06
CA LEU A 52 10.03 8.63 0.02
C LEU A 52 11.16 8.73 -1.03
N TRP A 53 12.38 8.50 -0.58
CA TRP A 53 13.56 8.36 -1.43
C TRP A 53 14.25 6.99 -1.25
N TRP A 54 15.49 6.82 -1.72
CA TRP A 54 16.21 5.54 -1.62
C TRP A 54 16.50 5.11 -0.16
N LEU A 55 16.73 6.06 0.74
CA LEU A 55 16.88 5.83 2.18
C LEU A 55 16.10 6.90 2.94
N ASN A 56 15.27 6.48 3.88
CA ASN A 56 14.44 7.37 4.69
C ASN A 56 14.63 7.02 6.17
N ILE A 57 15.05 7.98 6.98
CA ILE A 57 15.13 7.88 8.43
C ILE A 57 14.00 8.74 8.99
N ILE A 58 12.97 8.11 9.53
CA ILE A 58 11.71 8.79 9.86
C ILE A 58 11.50 8.75 11.38
N PRO A 59 11.74 9.85 12.11
CA PRO A 59 11.24 9.98 13.46
C PRO A 59 9.71 10.10 13.38
N LYS A 60 9.00 9.19 14.05
CA LYS A 60 7.54 9.12 13.97
C LYS A 60 6.88 9.08 15.33
N SER A 61 5.79 9.82 15.46
CA SER A 61 4.80 9.63 16.53
C SER A 61 4.00 8.34 16.32
N ARG A 62 3.41 7.83 17.41
CA ARG A 62 2.53 6.64 17.39
C ARG A 62 1.18 6.97 16.73
N GLN A 63 0.31 5.97 16.58
CA GLN A 63 -1.10 6.11 16.17
C GLN A 63 -1.39 6.57 14.72
N HIS A 64 -0.39 6.89 13.89
CA HIS A 64 -0.63 7.25 12.48
C HIS A 64 -0.69 6.05 11.49
N GLY A 65 -0.60 4.81 11.98
CA GLY A 65 -0.65 3.61 11.12
C GLY A 65 0.49 3.52 10.10
N ILE A 66 1.66 4.14 10.36
CA ILE A 66 2.78 4.18 9.39
C ILE A 66 3.30 2.77 9.07
N THR A 67 3.34 1.86 10.04
CA THR A 67 3.82 0.48 9.81
C THR A 67 2.90 -0.27 8.85
N THR A 68 1.58 -0.11 8.99
CA THR A 68 0.58 -0.66 8.08
C THR A 68 0.78 -0.14 6.66
N PHE A 69 1.00 1.17 6.52
CA PHE A 69 1.31 1.78 5.22
C PHE A 69 2.59 1.19 4.60
N ILE A 70 3.69 1.06 5.35
CA ILE A 70 4.95 0.52 4.84
C ILE A 70 4.81 -0.97 4.46
N ALA A 71 4.07 -1.76 5.25
CA ALA A 71 3.79 -3.16 4.92
C ALA A 71 3.01 -3.28 3.60
N LEU A 72 1.96 -2.46 3.41
CA LEU A 72 1.21 -2.42 2.15
C LEU A 72 2.07 -1.93 0.99
N PHE A 73 2.91 -0.92 1.23
CA PHE A 73 3.86 -0.43 0.24
C PHE A 73 4.81 -1.54 -0.20
N MET A 74 5.43 -2.26 0.73
CA MET A 74 6.31 -3.40 0.43
C MET A 74 5.57 -4.52 -0.31
N LEU A 75 4.36 -4.87 0.14
CA LEU A 75 3.52 -5.87 -0.52
C LEU A 75 3.23 -5.48 -1.98
N ASP A 76 2.82 -4.24 -2.22
CA ASP A 76 2.61 -3.71 -3.58
C ASP A 76 3.89 -3.75 -4.42
N ALA A 77 5.05 -3.48 -3.81
CA ALA A 77 6.34 -3.58 -4.50
C ALA A 77 6.61 -5.02 -4.97
N CYS A 78 6.45 -6.00 -4.08
CA CYS A 78 6.63 -7.42 -4.38
C CYS A 78 5.63 -7.95 -5.41
N LEU A 79 4.39 -7.46 -5.42
CA LEU A 79 3.36 -7.91 -6.35
C LEU A 79 3.56 -7.37 -7.77
N PHE A 80 4.06 -6.14 -7.91
CA PHE A 80 4.15 -5.45 -9.20
C PHE A 80 5.56 -5.40 -9.80
N ASN A 81 6.58 -5.91 -9.11
CA ASN A 81 7.95 -5.97 -9.61
C ASN A 81 8.50 -7.39 -9.47
N SER A 82 8.99 -7.96 -10.58
CA SER A 82 9.64 -9.26 -10.57
C SER A 82 10.97 -9.22 -9.79
N ASN A 83 11.31 -10.32 -9.12
CA ASN A 83 12.56 -10.48 -8.35
C ASN A 83 12.76 -9.49 -7.19
N MET A 84 11.68 -8.86 -6.69
CA MET A 84 11.75 -7.96 -5.55
C MET A 84 11.57 -8.72 -4.23
N ARG A 85 12.45 -8.46 -3.25
CA ARG A 85 12.36 -8.99 -1.89
C ARG A 85 12.22 -7.83 -0.91
N CYS A 86 11.25 -7.90 -0.02
CA CYS A 86 11.08 -6.95 1.06
C CYS A 86 11.16 -7.68 2.41
N GLY A 87 11.79 -7.04 3.39
CA GLY A 87 11.94 -7.57 4.75
C GLY A 87 11.53 -6.52 5.77
N ILE A 88 10.84 -6.95 6.82
CA ILE A 88 10.50 -6.13 7.99
C ILE A 88 11.27 -6.69 9.17
N ILE A 89 12.12 -5.87 9.77
CA ILE A 89 12.89 -6.22 10.97
C ILE A 89 12.30 -5.43 12.13
N ALA A 90 11.94 -6.14 13.19
CA ALA A 90 11.47 -5.56 14.43
C ALA A 90 12.06 -6.34 15.60
N HIS A 91 12.40 -5.64 16.67
CA HIS A 91 12.78 -6.28 17.92
C HIS A 91 11.53 -6.86 18.58
N LYS A 92 11.63 -8.09 19.09
CA LYS A 92 10.63 -8.65 20.00
C LYS A 92 11.10 -8.34 21.42
N LEU A 93 10.27 -7.64 22.18
CA LEU A 93 10.39 -7.51 23.63
C LEU A 93 9.96 -8.82 24.29
#